data_AF-A0A090VCQ6-F1
#
_entry.id   AF-A0A090VCQ6-F1
#
_cell.length_a   1.000
_cell.length_b   1.000
_cell.length_c   1.000
_cell.angle_alpha   90.00
_cell.angle_beta   90.00
_cell.angle_gamma   90.00
#
_symmetry.space_group_name_H-M   'P 1'
#
loop_
_entity.id
_entity.type
_entity.pdbx_description
1 polymer ?
#
loop_
_entity_poly.entity_id
_entity_poly.type
_entity_poly.pdbx_seq_one_letter_code
_entity_poly.pdbx_strand_id
1 'polypeptide(L)'
;MSYASWEDIDKQVERSAELEKEAWPDEAERKAFLQNLNSYYSNQHSDEIYSPLFGAKFLTERPNKDMVLYVRKSYLAFPKDGTMKEFEDLRLEGNTIITQKNEYIKGYFPYVHAWGADKTEYIEAYFLDSLEDIEKMFDEDDELFKAGYARSEENKVKLETWNTYFTGVHGDYVYTFIHDLLK
;
A
#
# COMPACT_ATOMS: atom_id res chain seq x y z
N MET A 1 26.45 -0.54 1.71
CA MET A 1 26.06 0.32 2.86
C MET A 1 24.90 -0.39 3.52
N SER A 2 25.00 -0.75 4.81
CA SER A 2 23.93 -1.48 5.51
C SER A 2 23.67 -0.80 6.85
N TYR A 3 22.39 -0.55 7.13
CA TYR A 3 21.91 -0.04 8.41
C TYR A 3 21.61 -1.21 9.35
N ALA A 4 21.79 -1.01 10.66
CA ALA A 4 21.55 -2.07 11.65
C ALA A 4 20.07 -2.20 12.04
N SER A 5 19.26 -1.16 11.79
CA SER A 5 17.83 -1.12 12.05
C SER A 5 17.12 -0.08 11.15
N TRP A 6 15.78 -0.11 11.13
CA TRP A 6 14.97 0.94 10.50
C TRP A 6 15.17 2.31 11.16
N GLU A 7 15.29 2.32 12.48
CA GLU A 7 15.55 3.54 13.27
C GLU A 7 16.87 4.21 12.84
N ASP A 8 17.87 3.41 12.45
CA ASP A 8 19.15 3.96 11.95
C ASP A 8 19.01 4.62 10.58
N ILE A 9 18.03 4.20 9.77
CA ILE A 9 17.73 4.85 8.49
C ILE A 9 17.07 6.21 8.76
N ASP A 10 16.08 6.26 9.66
CA ASP A 10 15.40 7.50 10.04
C ASP A 10 16.39 8.53 10.61
N LYS A 11 17.27 8.10 11.52
CA LYS A 11 18.33 8.95 12.09
C LYS A 11 19.32 9.44 11.02
N GLN A 12 19.58 8.64 9.98
CA GLN A 12 20.45 9.06 8.88
C GLN A 12 19.79 10.13 8.02
N VAL A 13 18.47 10.04 7.79
CA VAL A 13 17.70 11.09 7.10
C VAL A 13 17.71 12.39 7.90
N GLU A 14 17.44 12.32 9.21
CA GLU A 14 17.49 13.48 10.11
C GLU A 14 18.87 14.13 10.10
N ARG A 15 19.94 13.34 10.26
CA ARG A 15 21.31 13.85 10.26
C ARG A 15 21.69 14.45 8.91
N SER A 16 21.19 13.89 7.80
CA SER A 16 21.43 14.44 6.46
C SER A 16 20.79 15.83 6.31
N ALA A 17 19.57 16.01 6.81
CA ALA A 17 18.88 17.30 6.78
C ALA A 17 19.57 18.36 7.69
N GLU A 18 20.15 17.94 8.82
CA GLU A 18 20.97 18.83 9.65
C GLU A 18 22.24 19.27 8.91
N LEU A 19 22.99 18.33 8.35
CA LEU A 19 24.20 18.60 7.59
C LEU A 19 23.95 19.49 6.38
N GLU A 20 22.81 19.32 5.70
CA GLU A 20 22.39 20.20 4.60
C GLU A 20 22.25 21.66 5.06
N LYS A 21 21.63 21.88 6.24
CA LYS A 21 21.49 23.22 6.83
C LYS A 21 22.83 23.78 7.32
N GLU A 22 23.70 22.93 7.87
CA GLU A 22 25.05 23.33 8.30
C GLU A 22 25.92 23.75 7.11
N ALA A 23 25.84 23.03 5.99
CA ALA A 23 26.63 23.30 4.78
C ALA A 23 26.09 24.49 3.95
N TRP A 24 24.77 24.67 3.92
CA TRP A 24 24.10 25.77 3.21
C TRP A 24 23.20 26.56 4.17
N PRO A 25 23.76 27.47 4.98
CA PRO A 25 23.02 28.14 6.06
C PRO A 25 21.94 29.12 5.56
N ASP A 26 22.11 29.72 4.38
CA ASP A 26 21.09 30.61 3.79
C ASP A 26 19.89 29.78 3.29
N GLU A 27 18.72 30.00 3.90
CA GLU A 27 17.52 29.24 3.59
C GLU A 27 16.97 29.51 2.19
N ALA A 28 17.07 30.75 1.70
CA ALA A 28 16.53 31.12 0.41
C ALA A 28 17.38 30.53 -0.72
N GLU A 29 18.71 30.63 -0.61
CA GLU A 29 19.65 30.03 -1.55
C GLU A 29 19.58 28.51 -1.53
N ARG A 30 19.52 27.88 -0.34
CA ARG A 30 19.37 26.43 -0.20
C ARG A 30 18.09 25.93 -0.87
N LYS A 31 16.95 26.59 -0.63
CA LYS A 31 15.67 26.23 -1.27
C LYS A 31 15.73 26.36 -2.78
N ALA A 32 16.27 27.46 -3.29
CA ALA A 32 16.40 27.68 -4.73
C ALA A 32 17.31 26.63 -5.39
N PHE A 33 18.43 26.28 -4.75
CA PHE A 33 19.32 25.23 -5.21
C PHE A 33 18.64 23.87 -5.23
N LEU A 34 17.98 23.45 -4.13
CA LEU A 34 17.30 22.15 -4.06
C LEU A 34 16.15 22.04 -5.06
N GLN A 35 15.39 23.12 -5.27
CA GLN A 35 14.35 23.17 -6.30
C GLN A 35 14.94 22.98 -7.70
N ASN A 36 16.05 23.66 -8.01
CA ASN A 36 16.74 23.52 -9.28
C ASN A 36 17.34 22.11 -9.43
N LEU A 37 17.99 21.58 -8.40
CA LEU A 37 18.55 20.23 -8.36
C LEU A 37 17.46 19.18 -8.62
N ASN A 38 16.36 19.24 -7.87
CA ASN A 38 15.22 18.34 -8.00
C ASN A 38 14.54 18.43 -9.38
N SER A 39 14.70 19.55 -10.10
CA SER A 39 14.19 19.67 -11.47
C SER A 39 14.96 18.82 -12.49
N TYR A 40 16.20 18.43 -12.20
CA TYR A 40 17.02 17.57 -13.07
C TYR A 40 16.82 16.07 -12.85
N TYR A 41 16.18 15.69 -11.74
CA TYR A 41 15.87 14.30 -11.43
C TYR A 41 14.38 14.06 -11.65
N SER A 42 14.03 12.93 -12.26
CA SER A 42 12.68 12.40 -12.09
C SER A 42 12.49 12.07 -10.61
N ASN A 43 11.28 12.22 -10.09
CA ASN A 43 10.94 11.68 -8.76
C ASN A 43 11.08 10.14 -8.65
N GLN A 44 11.51 9.47 -9.73
CA GLN A 44 11.70 8.03 -9.82
C GLN A 44 13.10 7.65 -9.30
N HIS A 45 13.14 6.97 -8.17
CA HIS A 45 14.29 6.18 -7.73
C HIS A 45 13.97 4.68 -7.91
N SER A 46 14.97 3.80 -8.10
CA SER A 46 14.74 2.35 -8.38
C SER A 46 14.93 1.44 -7.17
N ASP A 47 15.12 2.01 -5.98
CA ASP A 47 15.15 1.30 -4.72
C ASP A 47 13.71 1.00 -4.27
N GLU A 48 13.34 -0.28 -4.30
CA GLU A 48 11.98 -0.74 -4.03
C GLU A 48 11.91 -1.29 -2.61
N ILE A 49 11.55 -0.44 -1.65
CA ILE A 49 11.34 -0.82 -0.26
C ILE A 49 9.87 -0.57 0.07
N TYR A 50 9.13 -1.64 0.28
CA TYR A 50 7.72 -1.58 0.64
C TYR A 50 7.55 -1.51 2.17
N SER A 51 6.75 -0.56 2.63
CA SER A 51 6.26 -0.53 4.01
C SER A 51 4.94 -1.30 4.10
N PRO A 52 4.81 -2.28 5.00
CA PRO A 52 3.52 -2.91 5.28
C PRO A 52 2.56 -1.89 5.92
N LEU A 53 1.30 -1.93 5.49
CA LEU A 53 0.20 -1.24 6.19
C LEU A 53 -0.46 -2.17 7.20
N PHE A 54 -1.20 -1.59 8.16
CA PHE A 54 -1.94 -2.36 9.16
C PHE A 54 -3.07 -3.20 8.55
N GLY A 55 -3.55 -4.20 9.28
CA GLY A 55 -4.69 -5.03 8.86
C GLY A 55 -4.32 -6.15 7.90
N ALA A 56 -3.07 -6.63 7.93
CA ALA A 56 -2.71 -7.86 7.24
C ALA A 56 -3.49 -9.07 7.81
N LYS A 57 -3.89 -9.99 6.93
CA LYS A 57 -4.39 -11.32 7.28
C LYS A 57 -3.25 -12.31 7.10
N PHE A 58 -2.68 -12.80 8.19
CA PHE A 58 -1.60 -13.76 8.12
C PHE A 58 -2.13 -15.15 7.78
N LEU A 59 -1.36 -15.90 6.99
CA LEU A 59 -1.57 -17.33 6.81
C LEU A 59 -1.50 -18.01 8.19
N THR A 60 -2.46 -18.89 8.49
CA THR A 60 -2.54 -19.58 9.78
C THR A 60 -1.41 -20.59 9.98
N GLU A 61 -0.88 -21.11 8.87
CA GLU A 61 0.23 -22.04 8.84
C GLU A 61 1.08 -21.80 7.59
N ARG A 62 2.30 -22.34 7.62
CA ARG A 62 3.16 -22.33 6.44
C ARG A 62 2.50 -23.18 5.34
N PRO A 63 2.33 -22.66 4.10
CA PRO A 63 1.73 -23.44 3.03
C PRO A 63 2.51 -24.72 2.74
N ASN A 64 1.78 -25.83 2.61
CA ASN A 64 2.30 -27.16 2.26
C ASN A 64 1.90 -27.58 0.83
N LYS A 65 1.34 -26.63 0.08
CA LYS A 65 0.93 -26.75 -1.32
C LYS A 65 1.14 -25.40 -2.00
N ASP A 66 1.23 -25.43 -3.32
CA ASP A 66 1.29 -24.20 -4.11
C ASP A 66 -0.01 -23.40 -3.92
N MET A 67 0.12 -22.08 -3.99
CA MET A 67 -0.98 -21.15 -3.81
C MET A 67 -1.00 -20.16 -4.97
N VAL A 68 -2.14 -19.50 -5.14
CA VAL A 68 -2.27 -18.36 -6.04
C VAL A 68 -1.98 -17.08 -5.25
N LEU A 69 -1.12 -16.24 -5.82
CA LEU A 69 -0.87 -14.89 -5.33
C LEU A 69 -1.47 -13.90 -6.33
N TYR A 70 -2.61 -13.35 -5.97
CA TYR A 70 -3.24 -12.26 -6.71
C TYR A 70 -2.73 -10.93 -6.14
N VAL A 71 -2.21 -10.06 -7.00
CA VAL A 71 -1.70 -8.74 -6.61
C VAL A 71 -2.48 -7.68 -7.36
N ARG A 72 -3.18 -6.84 -6.61
CA ARG A 72 -3.80 -5.62 -7.13
C ARG A 72 -2.87 -4.45 -6.88
N LYS A 73 -2.54 -3.71 -7.93
CA LYS A 73 -1.79 -2.46 -7.87
C LYS A 73 -2.72 -1.32 -8.21
N SER A 74 -3.01 -0.46 -7.23
CA SER A 74 -3.81 0.76 -7.41
C SER A 74 -2.92 1.99 -7.31
N TYR A 75 -3.35 3.10 -7.89
CA TYR A 75 -2.62 4.38 -7.81
C TYR A 75 -3.39 5.41 -6.99
N LEU A 76 -2.75 5.90 -5.93
CA LEU A 76 -3.29 6.89 -5.02
C LEU A 76 -3.28 8.27 -5.68
N ALA A 77 -4.45 8.92 -5.72
CA ALA A 77 -4.58 10.30 -6.14
C ALA A 77 -4.32 11.28 -4.98
N PHE A 78 -4.69 10.87 -3.76
CA PHE A 78 -4.77 11.68 -2.54
C PHE A 78 -5.53 13.02 -2.74
N PRO A 79 -6.78 13.13 -2.28
CA PRO A 79 -7.53 14.37 -2.45
C PRO A 79 -6.84 15.50 -1.68
N LYS A 80 -6.96 16.73 -2.19
CA LYS A 80 -6.29 17.92 -1.65
C LYS A 80 -6.50 18.12 -0.15
N ASP A 81 -7.69 17.80 0.34
CA ASP A 81 -8.11 17.96 1.74
C ASP A 81 -8.14 16.63 2.52
N GLY A 82 -7.67 15.53 1.91
CA GLY A 82 -7.60 14.22 2.56
C GLY A 82 -6.46 14.10 3.54
N THR A 83 -6.54 13.09 4.41
CA THR A 83 -5.48 12.80 5.38
C THR A 83 -5.13 11.33 5.37
N MET A 84 -3.88 10.99 5.71
CA MET A 84 -3.47 9.59 5.91
C MET A 84 -4.34 8.89 6.94
N LYS A 85 -4.78 9.60 7.99
CA LYS A 85 -5.65 9.01 9.01
C LYS A 85 -7.02 8.62 8.45
N GLU A 86 -7.65 9.50 7.66
CA GLU A 86 -8.93 9.20 7.03
C GLU A 86 -8.81 8.05 6.04
N PHE A 87 -7.74 8.04 5.23
CA PHE A 87 -7.41 6.91 4.36
C PHE A 87 -7.30 5.60 5.16
N GLU A 88 -6.50 5.59 6.22
CA GLU A 88 -6.30 4.39 7.05
C GLU A 88 -7.58 3.93 7.74
N ASP A 89 -8.39 4.86 8.29
CA ASP A 89 -9.64 4.52 8.95
C ASP A 89 -10.64 3.89 7.96
N LEU A 90 -10.83 4.50 6.78
CA LEU A 90 -11.71 3.97 5.73
C LEU A 90 -11.22 2.61 5.19
N ARG A 91 -9.91 2.49 4.93
CA ARG A 91 -9.29 1.25 4.46
C ARG A 91 -9.45 0.14 5.48
N LEU A 92 -9.22 0.41 6.76
CA LEU A 92 -9.35 -0.59 7.83
C LEU A 92 -10.81 -0.98 8.07
N GLU A 93 -11.76 -0.04 7.96
CA GLU A 93 -13.20 -0.34 8.01
C GLU A 93 -13.58 -1.33 6.90
N GLY A 94 -13.23 -1.01 5.64
CA GLY A 94 -13.49 -1.88 4.48
C GLY A 94 -12.81 -3.23 4.60
N ASN A 95 -11.52 -3.26 4.95
CA ASN A 95 -10.75 -4.48 5.18
C ASN A 95 -11.40 -5.38 6.25
N THR A 96 -11.83 -4.80 7.38
CA THR A 96 -12.48 -5.55 8.47
C THR A 96 -13.81 -6.16 8.04
N ILE A 97 -14.57 -5.44 7.21
CA ILE A 97 -15.89 -5.87 6.74
C ILE A 97 -15.79 -6.92 5.64
N ILE A 98 -14.83 -6.75 4.73
CA ILE A 98 -14.73 -7.49 3.47
C ILE A 98 -13.57 -8.48 3.57
N THR A 99 -12.34 -8.00 3.42
CA THR A 99 -11.12 -8.83 3.30
C THR A 99 -10.91 -9.81 4.46
N GLN A 100 -11.12 -9.39 5.70
CA GLN A 100 -10.93 -10.26 6.87
C GLN A 100 -11.99 -11.35 6.96
N LYS A 101 -13.20 -11.09 6.45
CA LYS A 101 -14.34 -12.03 6.53
C LYS A 101 -14.44 -12.94 5.32
N ASN A 102 -13.90 -12.53 4.17
CA ASN A 102 -13.86 -13.33 2.96
C ASN A 102 -13.10 -14.65 3.21
N GLU A 103 -13.76 -15.78 2.99
CA GLU A 103 -13.24 -17.11 3.32
C GLU A 103 -12.21 -17.60 2.29
N TYR A 104 -12.26 -17.09 1.06
CA TYR A 104 -11.34 -17.45 -0.03
C TYR A 104 -9.97 -16.80 0.13
N ILE A 105 -9.90 -15.63 0.79
CA ILE A 105 -8.65 -14.95 1.13
C ILE A 105 -7.97 -15.66 2.31
N LYS A 106 -6.89 -16.41 2.03
CA LYS A 106 -6.11 -17.13 3.04
C LYS A 106 -5.04 -16.26 3.69
N GLY A 107 -4.50 -15.32 2.92
CA GLY A 107 -3.60 -14.30 3.39
C GLY A 107 -3.82 -12.99 2.65
N TYR A 108 -3.60 -11.87 3.33
CA TYR A 108 -3.73 -10.52 2.79
C TYR A 108 -2.63 -9.64 3.34
N PHE A 109 -1.93 -8.95 2.44
CA PHE A 109 -0.80 -8.10 2.79
C PHE A 109 -0.86 -6.79 1.99
N PRO A 110 -1.27 -5.68 2.63
CA PRO A 110 -1.28 -4.36 2.02
C PRO A 110 0.06 -3.65 2.20
N TYR A 111 0.53 -2.97 1.16
CA TYR A 111 1.79 -2.26 1.15
C TYR A 111 1.70 -0.93 0.40
N VAL A 112 2.56 -0.01 0.79
CA VAL A 112 2.92 1.20 0.03
C VAL A 112 4.44 1.26 -0.07
N HIS A 113 4.96 2.07 -0.98
CA HIS A 113 6.40 2.32 -1.03
C HIS A 113 6.85 3.15 0.17
N ALA A 114 7.82 2.65 0.94
CA ALA A 114 8.66 3.45 1.81
C ALA A 114 9.70 4.23 0.97
N TRP A 115 10.30 3.53 0.01
CA TRP A 115 11.13 4.07 -1.07
C TRP A 115 10.80 3.30 -2.36
N GLY A 116 10.76 3.99 -3.49
CA GLY A 116 10.34 3.37 -4.76
C GLY A 116 10.21 4.34 -5.92
N ALA A 117 9.99 3.78 -7.11
CA ALA A 117 9.86 4.56 -8.34
C ALA A 117 8.56 5.37 -8.39
N ASP A 118 7.53 4.91 -7.69
CA ASP A 118 6.22 5.57 -7.63
C ASP A 118 5.58 5.41 -6.24
N LYS A 119 5.74 6.42 -5.40
CA LYS A 119 5.13 6.49 -4.06
C LYS A 119 3.60 6.51 -4.04
N THR A 120 2.95 6.62 -5.20
CA THR A 120 1.49 6.57 -5.31
C THR A 120 0.97 5.14 -5.42
N GLU A 121 1.82 4.15 -5.65
CA GLU A 121 1.36 2.76 -5.73
C GLU A 121 0.93 2.23 -4.35
N TYR A 122 -0.31 1.75 -4.31
CA TYR A 122 -0.88 0.94 -3.25
C TYR A 122 -0.99 -0.49 -3.74
N ILE A 123 -0.30 -1.40 -3.06
CA ILE A 123 -0.22 -2.81 -3.43
C ILE A 123 -1.00 -3.65 -2.44
N GLU A 124 -1.85 -4.50 -2.96
CA GLU A 124 -2.61 -5.47 -2.17
C GLU A 124 -2.31 -6.87 -2.68
N ALA A 125 -1.71 -7.69 -1.83
CA ALA A 125 -1.36 -9.07 -2.13
C ALA A 125 -2.31 -10.03 -1.40
N TYR A 126 -3.00 -10.86 -2.17
CA TYR A 126 -3.97 -11.85 -1.70
C TYR A 126 -3.45 -13.26 -2.00
N PHE A 127 -3.39 -14.11 -0.98
CA PHE A 127 -3.11 -15.54 -1.12
C PHE A 127 -4.42 -16.32 -1.17
N LEU A 128 -4.57 -17.14 -2.21
CA LEU A 128 -5.74 -17.99 -2.45
C LEU A 128 -5.29 -19.44 -2.71
N ASP A 129 -6.20 -20.39 -2.55
CA ASP A 129 -5.92 -21.81 -2.77
C ASP A 129 -5.86 -22.17 -4.26
N SER A 130 -6.60 -21.47 -5.12
CA SER A 130 -6.70 -21.77 -6.56
C SER A 130 -7.08 -20.54 -7.39
N LEU A 131 -7.00 -20.66 -8.73
CA LEU A 131 -7.45 -19.62 -9.66
C LEU A 131 -8.97 -19.43 -9.63
N GLU A 132 -9.73 -20.52 -9.41
CA GLU A 132 -11.19 -20.46 -9.28
C GLU A 132 -11.61 -19.64 -8.05
N ASP A 133 -10.80 -19.69 -6.99
CA ASP A 133 -11.09 -18.92 -5.77
C ASP A 133 -10.92 -17.41 -5.96
N ILE A 134 -10.29 -16.95 -7.06
CA ILE A 134 -10.29 -15.50 -7.40
C ILE A 134 -11.71 -15.04 -7.74
N GLU A 135 -12.44 -15.81 -8.57
CA GLU A 135 -13.82 -15.46 -8.93
C GLU A 135 -14.72 -15.50 -7.70
N LYS A 136 -14.58 -16.55 -6.87
CA LYS A 136 -15.34 -16.67 -5.61
C LYS A 136 -15.00 -15.58 -4.60
N MET A 137 -13.74 -15.16 -4.54
CA MET A 137 -13.32 -14.03 -3.72
C MET A 137 -14.08 -12.77 -4.13
N PHE A 138 -14.18 -12.45 -5.43
CA PHE A 138 -14.92 -11.27 -5.89
C PHE A 138 -16.43 -11.38 -5.65
N ASP A 139 -17.02 -12.56 -5.88
CA ASP A 139 -18.44 -12.78 -5.58
C ASP A 139 -18.73 -12.58 -4.08
N GLU A 140 -17.87 -13.11 -3.21
CA GLU A 140 -18.02 -12.94 -1.76
C GLU A 140 -17.72 -11.49 -1.31
N ASP A 141 -16.74 -10.82 -1.91
CA ASP A 141 -16.46 -9.40 -1.65
C ASP A 141 -17.71 -8.55 -1.92
N ASP A 142 -18.41 -8.81 -3.02
CA ASP A 142 -19.66 -8.13 -3.39
C ASP A 142 -20.78 -8.38 -2.37
N GLU A 143 -20.94 -9.61 -1.89
CA GLU A 143 -21.94 -9.94 -0.88
C GLU A 143 -21.60 -9.34 0.49
N LEU A 144 -20.34 -9.41 0.91
CA LEU A 144 -19.86 -8.79 2.15
C LEU A 144 -19.96 -7.27 2.10
N PHE A 145 -19.67 -6.66 0.94
CA PHE A 145 -19.85 -5.23 0.71
C PHE A 145 -21.31 -4.83 0.88
N LYS A 146 -22.25 -5.52 0.22
CA LYS A 146 -23.70 -5.24 0.36
C LYS A 146 -24.20 -5.44 1.79
N ALA A 147 -23.67 -6.43 2.50
CA ALA A 147 -24.05 -6.72 3.88
C ALA A 147 -23.49 -5.69 4.87
N GLY A 148 -22.25 -5.24 4.66
CA GLY A 148 -21.55 -4.30 5.55
C GLY A 148 -21.90 -2.83 5.29
N TYR A 149 -22.10 -2.46 4.03
CA TYR A 149 -22.45 -1.09 3.61
C TYR A 149 -23.93 -1.02 3.21
N ALA A 150 -24.81 -1.10 4.22
CA ALA A 150 -26.24 -0.89 4.02
C ALA A 150 -26.51 0.42 3.27
N ARG A 151 -27.59 0.46 2.46
CA ARG A 151 -27.95 1.65 1.68
C ARG A 151 -28.35 2.80 2.61
N SER A 152 -27.40 3.68 2.89
CA SER A 152 -27.56 4.90 3.70
C SER A 152 -26.78 6.05 3.07
N GLU A 153 -27.15 7.29 3.39
CA GLU A 153 -26.40 8.46 2.92
C GLU A 153 -25.00 8.50 3.54
N GLU A 154 -24.85 8.05 4.79
CA GLU A 154 -23.54 7.96 5.45
C GLU A 154 -22.59 7.04 4.69
N ASN A 155 -23.02 5.83 4.35
CA ASN A 155 -22.19 4.88 3.61
C ASN A 155 -21.90 5.38 2.20
N LYS A 156 -22.86 6.04 1.54
CA LYS A 156 -22.63 6.67 0.25
C LYS A 156 -21.52 7.73 0.33
N VAL A 157 -21.56 8.62 1.33
CA VAL A 157 -20.51 9.62 1.54
C VAL A 157 -19.16 8.96 1.82
N LYS A 158 -19.10 7.95 2.69
CA LYS A 158 -17.85 7.21 2.96
C LYS A 158 -17.25 6.60 1.69
N LEU A 159 -18.07 5.97 0.86
CA LEU A 159 -17.63 5.34 -0.39
C LEU A 159 -17.20 6.37 -1.43
N GLU A 160 -17.91 7.50 -1.54
CA GLU A 160 -17.50 8.62 -2.38
C GLU A 160 -16.15 9.17 -1.92
N THR A 161 -15.96 9.40 -0.62
CA THR A 161 -14.68 9.83 -0.04
C THR A 161 -13.57 8.81 -0.31
N TRP A 162 -13.81 7.52 -0.08
CA TRP A 162 -12.85 6.45 -0.36
C TRP A 162 -12.37 6.49 -1.82
N ASN A 163 -13.30 6.63 -2.77
CA ASN A 163 -12.97 6.67 -4.19
C ASN A 163 -12.08 7.87 -4.56
N THR A 164 -12.15 9.00 -3.82
CA THR A 164 -11.28 10.16 -4.09
C THR A 164 -9.80 9.91 -3.78
N TYR A 165 -9.48 8.89 -2.97
CA TYR A 165 -8.10 8.51 -2.68
C TYR A 165 -7.41 7.83 -3.86
N PHE A 166 -8.15 7.39 -4.88
CA PHE A 166 -7.61 6.65 -6.02
C PHE A 166 -7.84 7.38 -7.34
N THR A 167 -6.93 7.14 -8.28
CA THR A 167 -7.07 7.62 -9.67
C THR A 167 -8.14 6.87 -10.46
N GLY A 168 -8.64 5.75 -9.93
CA GLY A 168 -9.50 4.79 -10.64
C GLY A 168 -8.74 3.82 -11.55
N VAL A 169 -7.43 4.02 -11.75
CA VAL A 169 -6.57 3.11 -12.49
C VAL A 169 -6.01 2.05 -11.55
N HIS A 170 -6.12 0.78 -11.95
CA HIS A 170 -5.48 -0.33 -11.29
C HIS A 170 -4.96 -1.35 -12.31
N GLY A 171 -4.02 -2.18 -11.87
CA GLY A 171 -3.54 -3.35 -12.59
C GLY A 171 -3.64 -4.59 -11.72
N ASP A 172 -3.99 -5.69 -12.36
CA ASP A 172 -4.22 -6.98 -11.74
C ASP A 172 -3.18 -7.98 -12.22
N TYR A 173 -2.49 -8.61 -11.29
CA TYR A 173 -1.39 -9.53 -11.56
C TYR A 173 -1.63 -10.84 -10.83
N VAL A 174 -1.36 -11.95 -11.50
CA VAL A 174 -1.53 -13.28 -10.94
C VAL A 174 -0.21 -14.02 -11.00
N TYR A 175 0.23 -14.51 -9.86
CA TYR A 175 1.45 -15.28 -9.69
C TYR A 175 1.12 -16.62 -9.03
N THR A 176 2.05 -17.57 -9.17
CA THR A 176 2.01 -18.83 -8.42
C THR A 176 3.05 -18.77 -7.32
N PHE A 177 2.61 -18.97 -6.09
CA PHE A 177 3.49 -19.23 -4.96
C PHE A 177 3.87 -20.71 -4.95
N ILE A 178 5.16 -21.00 -5.12
CA ILE A 178 5.68 -22.37 -5.13
C ILE A 178 6.19 -22.72 -3.74
N HIS A 179 5.45 -23.55 -2.99
CA HIS A 179 5.76 -23.83 -1.59
C HIS A 179 7.11 -24.55 -1.40
N ASP A 180 7.51 -25.36 -2.38
CA ASP A 180 8.77 -26.11 -2.39
C ASP A 180 10.02 -25.22 -2.50
N LEU A 181 9.87 -23.93 -2.78
CA LEU A 181 10.97 -22.97 -2.81
C LEU A 181 11.31 -22.41 -1.41
N LEU A 182 10.50 -22.66 -0.39
CA LEU A 182 10.70 -22.16 0.98
C LEU A 182 11.75 -22.96 1.79
N LYS A 183 12.63 -23.71 1.14
CA LYS A 183 13.56 -24.66 1.79
C LYS A 183 14.53 -24.01 2.75
#